data_AF-A0A4Q5QTU0-F1
#
_entry.id   AF-A0A4Q5QTU0-F1
#
_cell.length_a   1.000
_cell.length_b   1.000
_cell.length_c   1.000
_cell.angle_alpha   90.00
_cell.angle_beta   90.00
_cell.angle_gamma   90.00
#
_symmetry.space_group_name_H-M   'P 1'
#
loop_
_entity.id
_entity.type
_entity.pdbx_description
1 polymer ?
#
loop_
_entity_poly.entity_id
_entity_poly.type
_entity_poly.pdbx_seq_one_letter_code
_entity_poly.pdbx_strand_id
1 'polypeptide(L)'
;MSVMPASGRDWEYDGRYYVVTGFSDVATRDGYGWELEDVAPAPGRGQVFEAFYDDTTREFTFRSHTEGALPFALVERFVHEARLEVPPPTLDHEEAT
;
A
#
# COMPACT_ATOMS: atom_id res chain seq x y z
N MET A 1 -14.82 -6.94 1.67
CA MET A 1 -13.61 -6.14 1.42
C MET A 1 -13.74 -5.57 0.01
N SER A 2 -13.88 -4.25 -0.12
CA SER A 2 -13.87 -3.59 -1.43
C SER A 2 -12.43 -3.20 -1.71
N VAL A 3 -11.84 -3.76 -2.77
CA VAL A 3 -10.51 -3.34 -3.26
C VAL A 3 -10.73 -2.02 -3.99
N MET A 4 -10.32 -0.91 -3.36
CA MET A 4 -10.35 0.42 -3.97
C MET A 4 -8.99 0.64 -4.63
N PRO A 5 -8.91 0.76 -5.96
CA PRO A 5 -7.61 0.92 -6.59
C PRO A 5 -6.98 2.25 -6.13
N ALA A 6 -5.87 2.18 -5.38
CA ALA A 6 -4.73 2.99 -5.77
C ALA A 6 -4.39 2.48 -7.17
N SER A 7 -4.76 3.22 -8.21
CA SER A 7 -4.77 2.73 -9.58
C SER A 7 -3.41 2.13 -9.98
N GLY A 8 -3.39 0.80 -10.10
CA GLY A 8 -2.41 -0.07 -10.78
C GLY A 8 -1.09 0.59 -11.14
N ARG A 9 -0.29 0.96 -10.14
CA ARG A 9 1.05 1.49 -10.37
C ARG A 9 2.00 0.33 -10.59
N ASP A 10 2.33 0.09 -11.85
CA ASP A 10 3.31 -0.91 -12.24
C ASP A 10 4.72 -0.34 -12.04
N TRP A 11 5.49 -0.97 -11.17
CA TRP A 11 6.88 -0.63 -10.89
C TRP A 11 7.80 -1.76 -11.31
N GLU A 12 9.01 -1.43 -11.75
CA GLU A 12 10.03 -2.40 -12.12
C GLU A 12 11.32 -2.12 -11.34
N TYR A 13 11.85 -3.16 -10.68
CA TYR A 13 13.15 -3.13 -10.00
C TYR A 13 13.86 -4.46 -10.19
N ASP A 14 15.13 -4.42 -10.57
CA ASP A 14 15.98 -5.60 -10.76
C ASP A 14 15.34 -6.69 -11.66
N GLY A 15 14.57 -6.27 -12.67
CA GLY A 15 13.85 -7.16 -13.60
C GLY A 15 12.62 -7.86 -13.01
N ARG A 16 12.17 -7.43 -11.82
CA ARG A 16 10.93 -7.87 -11.18
C ARG A 16 9.88 -6.77 -11.29
N TYR A 17 8.63 -7.20 -11.39
CA TYR A 17 7.47 -6.32 -11.56
C TYR A 17 6.64 -6.30 -10.29
N TYR A 18 6.27 -5.10 -9.86
CA TYR A 18 5.51 -4.87 -8.65
C TYR A 18 4.28 -4.02 -8.95
N VAL A 19 3.19 -4.27 -8.23
CA VAL A 19 1.95 -3.51 -8.34
C VAL A 19 1.58 -2.97 -6.97
N VAL A 20 1.20 -1.70 -6.91
CA VAL A 20 0.60 -1.10 -5.71
C VAL A 20 -0.92 -1.10 -5.84
N THR A 21 -1.60 -1.58 -4.80
CA THR A 21 -3.06 -1.57 -4.68
C THR A 21 -3.47 -0.89 -3.38
N GLY A 22 -4.62 -0.22 -3.39
CA GLY A 22 -5.21 0.37 -2.20
C GLY A 22 -6.23 -0.58 -1.58
N PHE A 23 -6.39 -0.51 -0.26
CA PHE A 23 -7.40 -1.29 0.45
C PHE A 23 -7.91 -0.54 1.68
N SER A 24 -9.15 -0.87 2.07
CA SER A 24 -9.74 -0.42 3.33
C SER A 24 -10.02 -1.63 4.22
N ASP A 25 -9.63 -1.55 5.50
CA ASP A 25 -9.87 -2.59 6.50
C ASP A 25 -10.80 -2.08 7.60
N VAL A 26 -12.08 -1.95 7.26
CA VAL A 26 -13.13 -1.46 8.17
C VAL A 26 -13.52 -2.47 9.26
N ALA A 27 -13.09 -3.73 9.14
CA ALA A 27 -13.56 -4.81 9.99
C ALA A 27 -12.59 -5.10 11.15
N THR A 28 -11.29 -4.90 10.96
CA THR A 28 -10.29 -5.25 11.98
C THR A 28 -9.35 -4.11 12.38
N ARG A 29 -8.99 -3.22 11.45
CA ARG A 29 -8.00 -2.15 11.69
C ARG A 29 -8.53 -0.75 11.32
N ASP A 30 -9.86 -0.60 11.30
CA ASP A 30 -10.65 0.55 10.82
C ASP A 30 -9.80 1.69 10.22
N GLY A 31 -9.47 1.53 8.94
CA GLY A 31 -8.52 2.41 8.27
C GLY A 31 -8.26 2.04 6.82
N TYR A 32 -7.22 2.65 6.25
CA TYR A 32 -6.85 2.54 4.84
C TYR A 32 -5.35 2.24 4.68
N GLY A 33 -5.01 1.45 3.68
CA GLY A 33 -3.62 1.13 3.38
C GLY A 33 -3.35 0.85 1.93
N TRP A 34 -2.06 0.67 1.66
CA TRP A 34 -1.51 0.20 0.41
C TRP A 34 -0.86 -1.17 0.59
N GLU A 35 -1.01 -2.02 -0.41
CA GLU A 35 -0.28 -3.26 -0.56
C GLU A 35 0.67 -3.13 -1.75
N LEU A 36 1.87 -3.68 -1.59
CA LEU A 36 2.84 -3.90 -2.66
C LEU A 36 2.85 -5.39 -2.99
N GLU A 37 2.48 -5.76 -4.21
CA GLU A 37 2.48 -7.12 -4.70
C GLU A 37 3.63 -7.33 -5.69
N ASP A 38 4.41 -8.40 -5.52
CA ASP A 38 5.31 -8.90 -6.57
C ASP A 38 4.50 -9.78 -7.53
N VAL A 39 4.42 -9.36 -8.79
CA VAL A 39 3.65 -10.05 -9.83
C VAL A 39 4.53 -10.87 -10.77
N ALA A 40 5.83 -10.94 -10.52
CA ALA A 40 6.74 -11.78 -11.29
C ALA A 40 6.42 -13.28 -11.10
N PRO A 41 6.83 -14.15 -12.04
CA PRO A 41 6.69 -15.59 -11.86
C PRO A 41 7.37 -16.08 -10.57
N ALA A 42 6.78 -17.10 -9.94
CA ALA A 42 7.32 -17.69 -8.72
C ALA A 42 8.79 -18.16 -8.91
N PRO A 43 9.62 -18.13 -7.85
CA PRO A 43 9.29 -17.83 -6.44
C PRO A 43 9.23 -16.33 -6.10
N GLY A 44 8.41 -15.99 -5.09
CA GLY A 44 8.30 -14.62 -4.55
C GLY A 44 7.07 -13.83 -5.00
N ARG A 45 6.17 -14.44 -5.79
CA ARG A 45 4.89 -13.83 -6.15
C ARG A 45 3.97 -13.64 -4.94
N GLY A 46 3.30 -12.50 -4.87
CA GLY A 46 2.28 -12.17 -3.87
C GLY A 46 2.59 -10.89 -3.09
N GLN A 47 1.78 -10.60 -2.07
CA GLN A 47 1.97 -9.43 -1.21
C GLN A 47 3.33 -9.51 -0.52
N VAL A 48 4.15 -8.47 -0.69
CA VAL A 48 5.48 -8.40 -0.10
C VAL A 48 5.60 -7.31 0.96
N PHE A 49 4.83 -6.23 0.84
CA PHE A 49 4.90 -5.10 1.76
C PHE A 49 3.54 -4.41 1.90
N GLU A 50 3.29 -3.81 3.06
CA GLU A 50 2.04 -3.11 3.39
C GLU A 50 2.41 -1.79 4.08
N ALA A 51 1.67 -0.72 3.74
CA ALA A 51 1.59 0.52 4.50
C ALA A 51 0.15 0.70 4.94
N PHE A 52 -0.09 1.00 6.21
CA PHE A 52 -1.45 1.11 6.73
C PHE A 52 -1.58 2.25 7.72
N TYR A 53 -2.64 3.03 7.57
CA TYR A 53 -3.06 4.05 8.53
C TYR A 53 -4.34 3.62 9.23
N ASP A 54 -4.28 3.53 10.55
CA ASP A 54 -5.40 3.20 11.41
C ASP A 54 -6.09 4.50 11.87
N ASP A 55 -7.37 4.67 11.51
CA ASP A 55 -8.10 5.90 11.81
C ASP A 55 -8.41 6.03 13.32
N THR A 56 -8.41 4.93 14.05
CA THR A 56 -8.73 4.88 15.48
C THR A 56 -7.54 5.28 16.35
N THR A 57 -6.35 4.74 16.03
CA THR A 57 -5.12 5.01 16.78
C THR A 57 -4.32 6.18 16.20
N ARG A 58 -4.61 6.57 14.96
CA ARG A 58 -3.85 7.56 14.17
C ARG A 58 -2.41 7.11 13.87
N GLU A 59 -2.12 5.82 14.00
CA GLU A 59 -0.79 5.27 13.75
C GLU A 59 -0.62 4.90 12.28
N PHE A 60 0.58 5.20 11.76
CA PHE A 60 1.02 4.75 10.45
C PHE A 60 2.00 3.59 10.62
N THR A 61 1.70 2.46 10.02
CA THR A 61 2.49 1.23 10.16
C THR A 61 2.96 0.71 8.81
N PHE A 62 4.08 -0.01 8.85
CA PHE A 62 4.62 -0.73 7.71
C PHE A 62 4.86 -2.18 8.09
N ARG A 63 4.54 -3.10 7.19
CA ARG A 63 4.71 -4.53 7.43
C ARG A 63 5.29 -5.23 6.21
N SER A 64 6.31 -6.07 6.43
CA SER A 64 6.77 -7.03 5.42
C SER A 64 6.01 -8.34 5.53
N HIS A 65 5.66 -8.89 4.37
CA HIS A 65 4.98 -10.18 4.21
C HIS A 65 5.86 -11.24 3.53
N THR A 66 7.05 -10.83 3.07
CA THR A 66 8.04 -11.71 2.46
C THR A 66 9.21 -11.97 3.41
N GLU A 67 9.79 -13.17 3.33
CA GLU A 67 11.06 -13.52 3.96
C GLU A 67 12.27 -13.14 3.09
N GLY A 68 12.04 -12.87 1.81
CA GLY A 68 13.07 -12.44 0.87
C GLY A 68 13.45 -10.97 1.04
N ALA A 69 14.67 -10.62 0.64
CA ALA A 69 15.09 -9.22 0.61
C ALA A 69 14.32 -8.44 -0.46
N LEU A 70 13.87 -7.24 -0.12
CA LEU A 70 13.33 -6.27 -1.06
C LEU A 70 14.42 -5.27 -1.47
N PRO A 71 14.47 -4.82 -2.73
CA PRO A 71 15.35 -3.73 -3.13
C PRO A 71 15.13 -2.49 -2.26
N PHE A 72 16.20 -1.90 -1.73
CA PHE A 72 16.09 -0.76 -0.83
C PHE A 72 15.35 0.42 -1.48
N ALA A 73 15.66 0.71 -2.74
CA ALA A 73 15.02 1.78 -3.51
C ALA A 73 13.51 1.55 -3.74
N LEU A 74 13.08 0.28 -3.81
CA LEU A 74 11.66 -0.08 -3.90
C LEU A 74 10.95 0.24 -2.58
N VAL A 75 11.53 -0.16 -1.44
CA VAL A 75 10.97 0.12 -0.11
C VAL A 75 10.93 1.62 0.16
N GLU A 76 12.02 2.34 -0.14
CA GLU A 76 12.10 3.80 0.03
C GLU A 76 11.02 4.51 -0.79
N ARG A 77 10.87 4.15 -2.07
CA ARG A 77 9.83 4.69 -2.93
C ARG A 77 8.44 4.39 -2.38
N PHE A 78 8.17 3.15 -1.99
CA PHE A 78 6.88 2.74 -1.44
C PHE A 78 6.51 3.55 -0.20
N VAL A 79 7.42 3.64 0.77
CA VAL A 79 7.24 4.40 2.00
C VAL A 79 7.01 5.88 1.69
N HIS A 80 7.78 6.45 0.78
CA HIS A 80 7.65 7.85 0.40
C HIS A 80 6.30 8.16 -0.25
N GLU A 81 5.89 7.37 -1.24
CA GLU A 81 4.61 7.58 -1.93
C GLU A 81 3.42 7.29 -1.01
N ALA A 82 3.48 6.22 -0.21
CA ALA A 82 2.41 5.88 0.73
C ALA A 82 2.17 7.00 1.76
N ARG A 83 3.23 7.66 2.26
CA ARG A 83 3.06 8.77 3.22
C ARG A 83 2.26 9.94 2.64
N LEU A 84 2.25 10.10 1.32
CA LEU A 84 1.59 11.22 0.63
C LEU A 84 0.11 10.92 0.34
N GLU A 85 -0.25 9.63 0.28
CA GLU A 85 -1.55 9.16 -0.22
C GLU A 85 -2.30 8.29 0.79
N VAL A 86 -1.71 8.00 1.96
CA VAL A 86 -2.31 7.22 3.04
C VAL A 86 -2.26 8.07 4.34
N PRO A 87 -3.40 8.31 5.02
CA PRO A 87 -4.75 8.07 4.51
C PRO A 87 -4.98 8.92 3.25
N PRO A 88 -5.91 8.51 2.37
CA PRO A 88 -6.23 9.31 1.19
C PRO A 88 -6.62 10.71 1.64
N PRO A 89 -6.11 11.77 0.99
CA PRO A 89 -6.50 13.12 1.33
C PRO A 89 -8.03 13.17 1.33
N THR A 90 -8.62 13.65 2.42
CA THR A 90 -10.05 13.89 2.50
C THR A 90 -10.43 14.65 1.24
N LEU A 91 -11.26 14.04 0.38
CA LEU A 91 -12.04 14.82 -0.54
C LEU A 91 -12.91 15.67 0.38
N ASP A 92 -12.49 16.92 0.63
CA ASP A 92 -13.31 17.91 1.29
C ASP A 92 -14.59 17.99 0.47
N HIS A 93 -15.59 17.20 0.83
CA HIS A 93 -16.96 17.52 0.52
C HIS A 93 -17.21 18.80 1.30
N GLU A 94 -17.00 19.93 0.63
CA GLU A 94 -17.76 21.14 0.88
C GLU A 94 -19.24 20.72 0.94
N GLU A 95 -19.73 20.39 2.13
CA GLU A 95 -21.12 20.61 2.47
C GLU A 95 -21.31 22.12 2.54
N ALA A 96 -21.39 22.73 1.36
CA ALA A 96 -22.11 23.97 1.21
C ALA A 96 -23.59 23.67 1.48
N THR A 97 -24.06 23.89 2.71
CA THR A 97 -25.42 24.34 3.03
C THR A 97 -25.44 24.99 4.41
#